data_AF-A0A831WT05-F1
#
_entry.id   AF-A0A831WT05-F1
#
_cell.length_a   1.000
_cell.length_b   1.000
_cell.length_c   1.000
_cell.angle_alpha   90.00
_cell.angle_beta   90.00
_cell.angle_gamma   90.00
#
_symmetry.space_group_name_H-M   'P 1'
#
loop_
_entity.id
_entity.type
_entity.pdbx_description
1 polymer ?
#
loop_
_entity_poly.entity_id
_entity_poly.type
_entity_poly.pdbx_seq_one_letter_code
_entity_poly.pdbx_strand_id
1 'polypeptide(L)'
;MMIDNIKNTSLSSNIKKYFIPHISVYIKPTANKKHVNIEIFAKRFFEDNSYLVFWGSDIHLYFSILSYNFKNSFFYDVCKNHLGENSSKYLEKLEKIVNKCINKCKISNNLYKQTNLIIQKYYSKYEPKRNLYNDFGKLVVKFDSDLLFKLMMFYKKIGYTTKGIPDLFIVKNNKFAFVEVKSVNDSLSPEQYFFFEEYLETVSDNIYLVRFI
;
A
#
# COMPACT_ATOMS: atom_id res chain seq x y z
N MET A 1 -1.87 11.86 26.40
CA MET A 1 -2.03 10.43 26.05
C MET A 1 -0.64 9.83 26.07
N MET A 2 -0.34 8.95 27.03
CA MET A 2 1.00 8.36 27.18
C MET A 2 1.14 7.18 26.19
N ILE A 3 2.13 7.27 25.31
CA ILE A 3 2.60 6.15 24.49
C ILE A 3 3.50 5.33 25.41
N ASP A 4 2.94 4.31 26.06
CA ASP A 4 3.75 3.41 26.88
C ASP A 4 4.45 2.38 25.97
N ASN A 5 5.78 2.47 25.92
CA ASN A 5 6.75 1.46 25.49
C ASN A 5 6.76 1.03 24.01
N ILE A 6 7.62 1.69 23.22
CA ILE A 6 8.22 1.11 22.01
C ILE A 6 9.28 0.10 22.47
N LYS A 7 8.94 -1.20 22.52
CA LYS A 7 9.94 -2.26 22.76
C LYS A 7 10.53 -2.73 21.44
N ASN A 8 11.79 -2.37 21.19
CA ASN A 8 12.62 -3.02 20.17
C ASN A 8 13.18 -4.33 20.74
N THR A 9 12.68 -5.48 20.29
CA THR A 9 13.26 -6.78 20.67
C THR A 9 14.35 -7.20 19.68
N SER A 10 15.60 -7.29 20.14
CA SER A 10 16.71 -7.88 19.38
C SER A 10 16.68 -9.41 19.51
N LEU A 11 16.53 -10.14 18.41
CA LEU A 11 16.49 -11.60 18.37
C LEU A 11 17.65 -12.19 17.53
N SER A 12 18.03 -13.43 17.87
CA SER A 12 19.16 -14.17 17.32
C SER A 12 19.02 -14.45 15.81
N SER A 13 20.15 -14.71 15.14
CA SER A 13 20.27 -14.80 13.67
C SER A 13 19.37 -15.85 13.02
N ASN A 14 19.02 -16.94 13.71
CA ASN A 14 18.16 -18.00 13.18
C ASN A 14 16.66 -17.67 13.31
N ILE A 15 16.27 -16.75 14.20
CA ILE A 15 14.88 -16.32 14.41
C ILE A 15 14.48 -15.20 13.43
N LYS A 16 15.46 -14.47 12.88
CA LYS A 16 15.25 -13.38 11.90
C LYS A 16 14.48 -13.80 10.65
N LYS A 17 14.50 -15.08 10.27
CA LYS A 17 13.80 -15.57 9.08
C LYS A 17 12.27 -15.60 9.23
N TYR A 18 11.76 -15.59 10.47
CA TYR A 18 10.32 -15.61 10.76
C TYR A 18 9.84 -14.37 11.51
N PHE A 19 10.74 -13.43 11.80
CA PHE A 19 10.43 -12.21 12.53
C PHE A 19 10.48 -11.02 11.57
N ILE A 20 9.31 -10.66 11.05
CA ILE A 20 9.10 -9.38 10.34
C ILE A 20 9.45 -8.27 11.34
N PRO A 21 10.47 -7.44 11.13
CA PRO A 21 10.71 -6.27 11.98
C PRO A 21 9.46 -5.39 11.89
N HIS A 22 8.72 -5.28 13.00
CA HIS A 22 7.52 -4.47 13.07
C HIS A 22 7.49 -3.75 14.40
N ILE A 23 6.99 -2.52 14.39
CA ILE A 23 6.67 -1.81 15.61
C ILE A 23 5.26 -2.25 16.02
N SER A 24 5.17 -2.97 17.14
CA SER A 24 3.90 -3.25 17.79
C SER A 24 3.43 -2.02 18.56
N VAL A 25 2.29 -1.45 18.16
CA VAL A 25 1.61 -0.38 18.91
C VAL A 25 0.40 -0.97 19.59
N TYR A 26 0.35 -0.84 20.92
CA TYR A 26 -0.77 -1.30 21.74
C TYR A 26 -1.68 -0.14 22.10
N ILE A 27 -2.96 -0.26 21.75
CA ILE A 27 -3.93 0.80 22.05
C ILE A 27 -5.09 0.21 22.83
N LYS A 28 -5.31 0.76 24.04
CA LYS A 28 -6.43 0.40 24.92
C LYS A 28 -7.61 1.36 24.69
N PRO A 29 -8.81 0.87 24.33
CA PRO A 29 -9.99 1.72 24.19
C PRO A 29 -10.38 2.35 25.54
N THR A 30 -10.65 3.65 25.58
CA THR A 30 -10.97 4.38 26.82
C THR A 30 -12.46 4.51 27.14
N ALA A 31 -13.38 3.82 26.44
CA ALA A 31 -14.81 3.89 26.76
C ALA A 31 -15.64 2.68 26.28
N ASN A 32 -16.70 2.36 27.05
CA ASN A 32 -17.77 1.39 26.79
C ASN A 32 -18.52 1.65 25.47
N LYS A 33 -17.89 1.42 24.31
CA LYS A 33 -18.56 1.42 23.01
C LYS A 33 -18.53 0.03 22.40
N LYS A 34 -19.73 -0.55 22.24
CA LYS A 34 -20.00 -1.79 21.50
C LYS A 34 -19.33 -1.73 20.11
N HIS A 35 -18.75 -2.86 19.69
CA HIS A 35 -18.21 -3.17 18.36
C HIS A 35 -17.47 -1.99 17.68
N VAL A 36 -16.31 -1.65 18.21
CA VAL A 36 -15.38 -0.75 17.51
C VAL A 36 -14.74 -1.53 16.37
N ASN A 37 -14.96 -1.09 15.12
CA ASN A 37 -14.15 -1.53 13.99
C ASN A 37 -12.70 -1.04 14.22
N ILE A 38 -11.79 -1.97 14.43
CA ILE A 38 -10.42 -1.70 14.89
C ILE A 38 -9.61 -0.96 13.82
N GLU A 39 -9.90 -1.18 12.54
CA GLU A 39 -9.24 -0.52 11.42
C GLU A 39 -9.62 0.97 11.36
N ILE A 40 -10.90 1.30 11.58
CA ILE A 40 -11.37 2.70 11.69
C ILE A 40 -10.73 3.39 12.89
N PHE A 41 -10.59 2.69 14.02
CA PHE A 41 -9.91 3.25 15.18
C PHE A 41 -8.43 3.51 14.86
N ALA A 42 -7.71 2.54 14.30
CA ALA A 42 -6.31 2.69 13.91
C ALA A 42 -6.12 3.87 12.95
N LYS A 43 -7.00 3.97 11.96
CA LYS A 43 -7.02 5.10 11.03
C LYS A 43 -7.10 6.43 11.77
N ARG A 44 -8.06 6.60 12.69
CA ARG A 44 -8.19 7.83 13.49
C ARG A 44 -6.96 8.11 14.34
N PHE A 45 -6.40 7.08 14.98
CA PHE A 45 -5.17 7.22 15.76
C PHE A 45 -4.03 7.82 14.93
N PHE A 46 -3.79 7.33 13.71
CA PHE A 46 -2.75 7.89 12.86
C PHE A 46 -3.09 9.29 12.36
N GLU A 47 -4.36 9.57 12.01
CA GLU A 47 -4.81 10.91 11.62
C GLU A 47 -4.60 11.94 12.74
N ASP A 48 -4.96 11.61 13.97
CA ASP A 48 -4.76 12.45 15.16
C ASP A 48 -3.26 12.71 15.44
N ASN A 49 -2.37 11.83 14.95
CA ASN A 49 -0.92 11.97 15.03
C ASN A 49 -0.28 12.59 13.76
N SER A 50 -1.10 13.30 12.98
CA SER A 50 -0.71 14.06 11.78
C SER A 50 -0.16 13.20 10.64
N TYR A 51 -0.61 11.95 10.53
CA TYR A 51 -0.38 11.14 9.34
C TYR A 51 -1.53 11.36 8.34
N LEU A 52 -1.20 11.35 7.05
CA LEU A 52 -2.19 11.08 6.02
C LEU A 52 -2.43 9.57 6.00
N VAL A 53 -3.68 9.14 6.02
CA VAL A 53 -4.03 7.72 6.10
C VAL A 53 -4.92 7.31 4.93
N PHE A 54 -4.53 6.24 4.25
CA PHE A 54 -5.25 5.65 3.14
C PHE A 54 -5.59 4.20 3.48
N TRP A 55 -6.71 3.71 2.94
CA TRP A 55 -6.99 2.27 2.97
C TRP A 55 -5.97 1.54 2.11
N GLY A 56 -5.44 0.42 2.60
CA GLY A 56 -4.44 -0.34 1.88
C GLY A 56 -4.97 -0.93 0.58
N SER A 57 -6.26 -1.23 0.49
CA SER A 57 -6.92 -1.63 -0.76
C SER A 57 -6.86 -0.55 -1.85
N ASP A 58 -6.99 0.72 -1.48
CA ASP A 58 -6.85 1.82 -2.43
C ASP A 58 -5.40 1.94 -2.92
N ILE A 59 -4.46 1.85 -1.99
CA ILE A 59 -3.04 1.95 -2.31
C ILE A 59 -2.58 0.77 -3.15
N HIS A 60 -3.09 -0.43 -2.86
CA HIS A 60 -2.86 -1.61 -3.67
C HIS A 60 -3.32 -1.40 -5.10
N LEU A 61 -4.53 -0.87 -5.33
CA LEU A 61 -5.00 -0.57 -6.68
C LEU A 61 -4.07 0.43 -7.39
N TYR A 62 -3.67 1.51 -6.71
CA TYR A 62 -2.77 2.51 -7.30
C TYR A 62 -1.45 1.88 -7.76
N PHE A 63 -0.77 1.14 -6.88
CA PHE A 63 0.53 0.55 -7.20
C PHE A 63 0.44 -0.67 -8.11
N SER A 64 -0.67 -1.40 -8.11
CA SER A 64 -0.96 -2.42 -9.11
C SER A 64 -1.04 -1.79 -10.51
N ILE A 65 -1.71 -0.64 -10.64
CA ILE A 65 -1.72 0.11 -11.91
C ILE A 65 -0.33 0.67 -12.24
N LEU A 66 0.37 1.27 -11.28
CA LEU A 66 1.71 1.85 -11.50
C LEU A 66 2.73 0.81 -11.95
N SER A 67 2.69 -0.41 -11.41
CA SER A 67 3.60 -1.52 -11.76
C SER A 67 3.13 -2.34 -12.95
N TYR A 68 1.87 -2.13 -13.39
CA TYR A 68 1.21 -2.95 -14.40
C TYR A 68 1.22 -4.46 -14.06
N ASN A 69 1.15 -4.80 -12.76
CA ASN A 69 1.19 -6.18 -12.28
C ASN A 69 -0.10 -6.97 -12.57
N PHE A 70 -1.16 -6.28 -12.97
CA PHE A 70 -2.49 -6.84 -13.17
C PHE A 70 -2.74 -7.40 -14.57
N LYS A 71 -1.77 -7.29 -15.49
CA LYS A 71 -1.89 -7.69 -16.91
C LYS A 71 -2.47 -9.10 -17.10
N ASN A 72 -2.07 -10.04 -16.26
CA ASN A 72 -2.46 -11.45 -16.35
C ASN A 72 -3.51 -11.84 -15.30
N SER A 73 -4.35 -10.88 -14.89
CA SER A 73 -5.38 -11.09 -13.86
C SER A 73 -6.76 -10.69 -14.37
N PHE A 74 -7.83 -11.14 -13.70
CA PHE A 74 -9.20 -10.71 -13.99
C PHE A 74 -9.36 -9.18 -13.93
N PHE A 75 -8.52 -8.50 -13.13
CA PHE A 75 -8.57 -7.05 -13.01
C PHE A 75 -8.17 -6.34 -14.31
N TYR A 76 -7.40 -6.98 -15.20
CA TYR A 76 -7.09 -6.43 -16.52
C TYR A 76 -8.36 -6.16 -17.33
N ASP A 77 -9.26 -7.14 -17.41
CA ASP A 77 -10.51 -7.01 -18.16
C ASP A 77 -11.45 -6.00 -17.49
N VAL A 78 -11.52 -5.99 -16.15
CA VAL A 78 -12.28 -4.99 -15.39
C VAL A 78 -11.76 -3.58 -15.70
N CYS A 79 -10.45 -3.38 -15.65
CA CYS A 79 -9.82 -2.10 -15.95
C CYS A 79 -10.08 -1.69 -17.41
N LYS A 80 -9.87 -2.61 -18.35
CA LYS A 80 -10.11 -2.41 -19.79
C LYS A 80 -11.54 -1.95 -20.06
N ASN A 81 -12.53 -2.58 -19.45
CA ASN A 81 -13.93 -2.22 -19.61
C ASN A 81 -14.25 -0.81 -19.10
N HIS A 82 -13.66 -0.40 -17.96
CA HIS A 82 -13.84 0.95 -17.44
C HIS A 82 -13.13 2.03 -18.26
N LEU A 83 -12.05 1.69 -18.97
CA LEU A 83 -11.30 2.61 -19.83
C LEU A 83 -11.99 2.89 -21.19
N GLY A 84 -12.91 2.02 -21.62
CA GLY A 84 -13.69 2.17 -22.85
C GLY A 84 -12.91 1.91 -24.15
N GLU A 85 -13.37 2.53 -25.25
CA GLU A 85 -12.92 2.26 -26.63
C GLU A 85 -11.40 2.41 -26.87
N ASN A 86 -10.71 3.17 -26.04
CA ASN A 86 -9.25 3.42 -26.15
C ASN A 86 -8.41 2.65 -25.11
N SER A 87 -9.02 1.70 -24.40
CA SER A 87 -8.39 0.93 -23.32
C SER A 87 -7.04 0.32 -23.71
N SER A 88 -6.96 -0.39 -24.83
CA SER A 88 -5.72 -1.02 -25.32
C SER A 88 -4.58 0.00 -25.47
N LYS A 89 -4.87 1.17 -26.06
CA LYS A 89 -3.87 2.24 -26.25
C LYS A 89 -3.33 2.76 -24.91
N TYR A 90 -4.19 2.92 -23.90
CA TYR A 90 -3.74 3.37 -22.58
C TYR A 90 -2.89 2.32 -21.86
N LEU A 91 -3.31 1.06 -21.93
CA LEU A 91 -2.65 -0.07 -21.25
C LEU A 91 -1.31 -0.42 -21.91
N GLU A 92 -1.24 -0.47 -23.24
CA GLU A 92 0.02 -0.64 -23.98
C GLU A 92 1.01 0.49 -23.72
N LYS A 93 0.52 1.73 -23.64
CA LYS A 93 1.36 2.88 -23.30
C LYS A 93 1.91 2.77 -21.89
N LEU A 94 1.08 2.35 -20.92
CA LEU A 94 1.53 2.10 -19.55
C LEU A 94 2.60 1.00 -19.52
N GLU A 95 2.37 -0.13 -20.20
CA GLU A 95 3.33 -1.23 -20.28
C GLU A 95 4.69 -0.78 -20.82
N LYS A 96 4.71 -0.03 -21.93
CA LYS A 96 5.94 0.52 -22.52
C LYS A 96 6.68 1.43 -21.53
N ILE A 97 5.97 2.25 -20.77
CA ILE A 97 6.57 3.14 -19.77
C ILE A 97 7.13 2.33 -18.59
N VAL A 98 6.40 1.34 -18.09
CA VAL A 98 6.86 0.44 -17.01
C VAL A 98 8.14 -0.27 -17.43
N ASN A 99 8.16 -0.90 -18.61
CA ASN A 99 9.35 -1.60 -19.11
C ASN A 99 10.55 -0.64 -19.27
N LYS A 100 10.30 0.60 -19.69
CA LYS A 100 11.35 1.64 -19.75
C LYS A 100 11.88 2.01 -18.36
N CYS A 101 11.02 2.08 -17.34
CA CYS A 101 11.44 2.37 -15.96
C CYS A 101 12.28 1.21 -15.39
N ILE A 102 11.87 -0.03 -15.65
CA ILE A 102 12.61 -1.24 -15.26
C ILE A 102 13.99 -1.25 -15.92
N ASN A 103 14.07 -1.09 -17.24
CA ASN A 103 15.35 -1.10 -17.96
C ASN A 103 16.31 0.02 -17.53
N LYS A 104 15.77 1.11 -16.98
CA LYS A 104 16.57 2.25 -16.49
C LYS A 104 16.78 2.22 -14.98
N CYS A 105 16.24 1.22 -14.28
CA CYS A 105 16.20 1.14 -12.82
C CYS A 105 15.72 2.44 -12.15
N LYS A 106 14.74 3.14 -12.76
CA LYS A 106 14.33 4.48 -12.31
C LYS A 106 12.89 4.79 -12.70
N ILE A 107 12.13 5.34 -11.76
CA ILE A 107 10.78 5.86 -12.01
C ILE A 107 10.85 7.13 -12.88
N SER A 108 9.85 7.31 -13.75
CA SER A 108 9.74 8.48 -14.63
C SER A 108 8.44 9.26 -14.38
N ASN A 109 8.48 10.58 -14.62
CA ASN A 109 7.28 11.42 -14.56
C ASN A 109 6.17 10.98 -15.51
N ASN A 110 6.54 10.35 -16.63
CA ASN A 110 5.57 9.79 -17.57
C ASN A 110 4.81 8.60 -16.98
N LEU A 111 5.43 7.84 -16.07
CA LEU A 111 4.74 6.74 -15.38
C LEU A 111 3.62 7.30 -14.51
N TYR A 112 3.93 8.28 -13.64
CA TYR A 112 2.92 8.92 -12.80
C TYR A 112 1.77 9.53 -13.61
N LYS A 113 2.09 10.24 -14.70
CA LYS A 113 1.07 10.83 -15.58
C LYS A 113 0.16 9.76 -16.19
N GLN A 114 0.73 8.65 -16.66
CA GLN A 114 -0.04 7.58 -17.29
C GLN A 114 -0.86 6.79 -16.27
N THR A 115 -0.30 6.50 -15.08
CA THR A 115 -1.01 5.88 -13.96
C THR A 115 -2.20 6.73 -13.53
N ASN A 116 -1.99 8.02 -13.29
CA ASN A 116 -3.06 8.94 -12.91
C ASN A 116 -4.13 9.00 -13.99
N LEU A 117 -3.76 9.11 -15.27
CA LEU A 117 -4.73 9.12 -16.39
C LEU A 117 -5.62 7.87 -16.39
N ILE A 118 -5.03 6.68 -16.20
CA ILE A 118 -5.78 5.41 -16.15
C ILE A 118 -6.74 5.40 -14.97
N ILE A 119 -6.29 5.81 -13.78
CA ILE A 119 -7.13 5.82 -12.58
C ILE A 119 -8.28 6.83 -12.69
N GLN A 120 -8.02 8.02 -13.23
CA GLN A 120 -9.05 9.04 -13.45
C GLN A 120 -10.14 8.55 -14.41
N LYS A 121 -9.77 7.74 -15.42
CA LYS A 121 -10.72 7.10 -16.32
C LYS A 121 -11.46 5.94 -15.65
N TYR A 122 -10.74 5.10 -14.91
CA TYR A 122 -11.31 3.97 -14.17
C TYR A 122 -12.43 4.43 -13.22
N TYR A 123 -12.20 5.52 -12.47
CA TYR A 123 -13.19 6.15 -11.60
C TYR A 123 -13.92 7.35 -12.23
N SER A 124 -14.07 7.38 -13.56
CA SER A 124 -14.74 8.49 -14.26
C SER A 124 -16.14 8.78 -13.74
N LYS A 125 -16.86 7.75 -13.28
CA LYS A 125 -18.23 7.83 -12.73
C LYS A 125 -18.31 7.92 -11.20
N TYR A 126 -17.18 7.88 -10.48
CA TYR A 126 -17.16 7.89 -9.01
C TYR A 126 -16.17 8.93 -8.48
N GLU A 127 -16.68 10.15 -8.30
CA GLU A 127 -15.90 11.33 -7.91
C GLU A 127 -15.10 11.17 -6.60
N PRO A 128 -15.64 10.59 -5.50
CA PRO A 128 -14.89 10.47 -4.25
C PRO A 128 -13.55 9.73 -4.41
N LYS A 129 -13.55 8.58 -5.09
CA LYS A 129 -12.32 7.83 -5.36
C LYS A 129 -11.43 8.59 -6.34
N ARG A 130 -12.00 9.19 -7.38
CA ARG A 130 -11.25 9.97 -8.35
C ARG A 130 -10.43 11.09 -7.69
N ASN A 131 -11.02 11.81 -6.74
CA ASN A 131 -10.34 12.87 -5.99
C ASN A 131 -9.26 12.30 -5.06
N LEU A 132 -9.58 11.24 -4.31
CA LEU A 132 -8.61 10.53 -3.46
C LEU A 132 -7.35 10.11 -4.23
N TYR A 133 -7.51 9.50 -5.40
CA TYR A 133 -6.37 9.07 -6.21
C TYR A 133 -5.62 10.22 -6.88
N ASN A 134 -6.29 11.32 -7.20
CA ASN A 134 -5.62 12.51 -7.71
C ASN A 134 -4.69 13.10 -6.65
N ASP A 135 -5.17 13.22 -5.41
CA ASP A 135 -4.38 13.75 -4.30
C ASP A 135 -3.26 12.79 -3.89
N PHE A 136 -3.53 11.48 -3.86
CA PHE A 136 -2.49 10.47 -3.66
C PHE A 136 -1.44 10.53 -4.77
N GLY A 137 -1.83 10.70 -6.04
CA GLY A 137 -0.90 10.83 -7.16
C GLY A 137 0.03 12.06 -7.02
N LYS A 138 -0.45 13.18 -6.48
CA LYS A 138 0.39 14.37 -6.18
C LYS A 138 1.33 14.13 -5.00
N LEU A 139 0.98 13.22 -4.10
CA LEU A 139 1.81 12.84 -2.95
C LEU A 139 2.91 11.87 -3.37
N VAL A 140 2.58 10.86 -4.18
CA VAL A 140 3.51 9.84 -4.68
C VAL A 140 4.72 10.48 -5.39
N VAL A 141 4.53 11.52 -6.20
CA VAL A 141 5.66 12.18 -6.88
C VAL A 141 6.69 12.82 -5.94
N LYS A 142 6.36 12.99 -4.65
CA LYS A 142 7.24 13.56 -3.62
C LYS A 142 8.00 12.50 -2.81
N PHE A 143 7.66 11.23 -2.96
CA PHE A 143 8.37 10.16 -2.26
C PHE A 143 9.76 9.96 -2.84
N ASP A 144 10.62 9.33 -2.05
CA ASP A 144 11.94 8.91 -2.50
C ASP A 144 11.82 8.03 -3.76
N SER A 145 12.54 8.40 -4.83
CA SER A 145 12.39 7.75 -6.13
C SER A 145 12.90 6.32 -6.15
N ASP A 146 13.91 6.02 -5.33
CA ASP A 146 14.55 4.71 -5.29
C ASP A 146 13.66 3.74 -4.49
N LEU A 147 13.10 4.21 -3.37
CA LEU A 147 12.10 3.48 -2.61
C LEU A 147 10.84 3.21 -3.44
N LEU A 148 10.38 4.18 -4.24
CA LEU A 148 9.27 3.98 -5.16
C LEU A 148 9.59 2.99 -6.28
N PHE A 149 10.81 3.01 -6.82
CA PHE A 149 11.24 2.03 -7.81
C PHE A 149 11.19 0.62 -7.23
N LYS A 150 11.73 0.44 -6.01
CA LYS A 150 11.64 -0.84 -5.28
C LYS A 150 10.19 -1.27 -5.05
N LEU A 151 9.32 -0.35 -4.65
CA LEU A 151 7.90 -0.63 -4.46
C LEU A 151 7.22 -1.07 -5.76
N MET A 152 7.52 -0.41 -6.89
CA MET A 152 7.03 -0.83 -8.21
C MET A 152 7.50 -2.26 -8.55
N MET A 153 8.77 -2.57 -8.28
CA MET A 153 9.33 -3.91 -8.52
C MET A 153 8.69 -4.98 -7.62
N PHE A 154 8.46 -4.66 -6.35
CA PHE A 154 7.73 -5.51 -5.41
C PHE A 154 6.35 -5.87 -5.96
N TYR A 155 5.53 -4.87 -6.32
CA TYR A 155 4.19 -5.12 -6.90
C TYR A 155 4.24 -5.95 -8.18
N LYS A 156 5.27 -5.76 -9.01
CA LYS A 156 5.48 -6.55 -10.23
C LYS A 156 5.82 -8.01 -9.91
N LYS A 157 6.59 -8.27 -8.84
CA LYS A 157 6.99 -9.62 -8.39
C LYS A 157 5.81 -10.38 -7.80
N ILE A 158 5.06 -9.78 -6.89
CA ILE A 158 3.96 -10.48 -6.17
C ILE A 158 2.71 -10.71 -7.04
N GLY A 159 2.63 -10.06 -8.21
CA GLY A 159 1.44 -10.11 -9.07
C GLY A 159 0.24 -9.39 -8.46
N TYR A 160 -0.91 -9.50 -9.13
CA TYR A 160 -2.15 -8.92 -8.63
C TYR A 160 -2.88 -9.89 -7.68
N THR A 161 -3.09 -9.46 -6.44
CA THR A 161 -3.87 -10.18 -5.43
C THR A 161 -4.64 -9.19 -4.58
N THR A 162 -5.88 -9.52 -4.24
CA THR A 162 -6.67 -8.76 -3.25
C THR A 162 -6.52 -9.31 -1.84
N LYS A 163 -5.86 -10.45 -1.67
CA LYS A 163 -5.60 -11.10 -0.39
C LYS A 163 -4.24 -10.68 0.15
N GLY A 164 -4.13 -10.58 1.47
CA GLY A 164 -2.87 -10.26 2.15
C GLY A 164 -2.48 -8.79 2.10
N ILE A 165 -3.29 -7.92 1.48
CA ILE A 165 -3.05 -6.49 1.45
C ILE A 165 -3.18 -5.94 2.88
N PRO A 166 -2.21 -5.14 3.36
CA PRO A 166 -2.31 -4.50 4.66
C PRO A 166 -3.53 -3.59 4.78
N ASP A 167 -4.09 -3.43 5.97
CA ASP A 167 -5.31 -2.64 6.17
C ASP A 167 -5.15 -1.16 5.80
N LEU A 168 -4.02 -0.55 6.16
CA LEU A 168 -3.78 0.88 5.95
C LEU A 168 -2.41 1.16 5.33
N PHE A 169 -2.30 2.35 4.75
CA PHE A 169 -1.07 2.95 4.29
C PHE A 169 -1.00 4.37 4.84
N ILE A 170 0.07 4.68 5.55
CA ILE A 170 0.23 5.97 6.24
C ILE A 170 1.38 6.75 5.62
N VAL A 171 1.26 8.07 5.62
CA VAL A 171 2.28 8.98 5.07
C VAL A 171 2.51 10.15 6.03
N LYS A 172 3.79 10.44 6.30
CA LYS A 172 4.23 11.61 7.07
C LYS A 172 5.58 12.09 6.54
N ASN A 173 5.71 13.38 6.26
CA ASN A 173 6.94 14.00 5.74
C ASN A 173 7.51 13.27 4.49
N ASN A 174 6.64 12.95 3.53
CA ASN A 174 6.96 12.19 2.30
C ASN A 174 7.55 10.78 2.52
N LYS A 175 7.54 10.27 3.75
CA LYS A 175 7.81 8.88 4.07
C LYS A 175 6.49 8.14 4.24
N PHE A 176 6.43 6.90 3.80
CA PHE A 176 5.25 6.06 3.92
C PHE A 176 5.52 4.83 4.77
N ALA A 177 4.47 4.12 5.15
CA ALA A 177 4.55 2.79 5.74
C ALA A 177 3.25 2.02 5.49
N PHE A 178 3.34 0.69 5.41
CA PHE A 178 2.17 -0.18 5.50
C PHE A 178 1.82 -0.44 6.96
N VAL A 179 0.53 -0.57 7.24
CA VAL A 179 0.03 -0.89 8.57
C VAL A 179 -0.96 -2.03 8.47
N GLU A 180 -0.71 -3.10 9.21
CA GLU A 180 -1.68 -4.14 9.48
C GLU A 180 -2.27 -3.94 10.87
N VAL A 181 -3.59 -4.12 10.99
CA VAL A 181 -4.33 -3.96 12.22
C VAL A 181 -4.87 -5.31 12.68
N LYS A 182 -4.54 -5.69 13.92
CA LYS A 182 -4.99 -6.95 14.52
C LYS A 182 -5.66 -6.71 15.86
N SER A 183 -6.68 -7.52 16.14
CA SER A 183 -7.17 -7.68 17.51
C SER A 183 -6.18 -8.53 18.33
N VAL A 184 -6.36 -8.57 19.66
CA VAL A 184 -5.48 -9.34 20.58
C VAL A 184 -5.25 -10.78 20.11
N ASN A 185 -6.31 -11.44 19.65
CA ASN A 185 -6.30 -12.86 19.32
C ASN A 185 -6.19 -13.12 17.81
N ASP A 186 -6.07 -12.06 17.00
CA ASP A 186 -5.93 -12.20 15.56
C ASP A 186 -4.44 -12.28 15.16
N SER A 187 -4.15 -13.14 14.20
CA SER A 187 -2.82 -13.38 13.67
C SER A 187 -2.75 -12.96 12.21
N LEU A 188 -1.54 -12.74 11.71
CA LEU A 188 -1.34 -12.54 10.28
C LEU A 188 -1.76 -13.81 9.52
N SER A 189 -2.53 -13.65 8.46
CA SER A 189 -2.80 -14.75 7.54
C SER A 189 -1.53 -15.13 6.76
N PRO A 190 -1.46 -16.33 6.16
CA PRO A 190 -0.33 -16.72 5.31
C PRO A 190 -0.07 -15.72 4.17
N GLU A 191 -1.11 -15.16 3.57
CA GLU A 191 -0.98 -14.16 2.52
C GLU A 191 -0.43 -12.82 3.01
N GLN A 192 -0.74 -12.44 4.26
CA GLN A 192 -0.19 -11.23 4.88
C GLN A 192 1.29 -11.42 5.24
N TYR A 193 1.66 -12.60 5.73
CA TYR A 193 3.07 -12.96 5.92
C TYR A 193 3.84 -12.88 4.60
N PHE A 194 3.32 -13.52 3.55
CA PHE A 194 3.93 -13.47 2.22
C PHE A 194 4.10 -12.03 1.73
N PHE A 195 3.07 -11.19 1.86
CA PHE A 195 3.16 -9.78 1.46
C PHE A 195 4.28 -9.05 2.20
N PHE A 196 4.38 -9.22 3.52
CA PHE A 196 5.36 -8.51 4.32
C PHE A 196 6.79 -9.05 4.15
N GLU A 197 6.98 -10.36 4.03
CA GLU A 197 8.29 -10.94 3.73
C GLU A 197 8.83 -10.40 2.40
N GLU A 198 8.00 -10.47 1.35
CA GLU A 198 8.35 -9.95 0.02
C GLU A 198 8.63 -8.44 0.03
N TYR A 199 7.87 -7.69 0.82
CA TYR A 199 8.07 -6.25 0.99
C TYR A 199 9.37 -5.91 1.70
N LEU A 200 9.68 -6.62 2.80
CA LEU A 200 10.91 -6.42 3.57
C LEU A 200 12.16 -6.75 2.75
N GLU A 201 12.10 -7.81 1.95
CA GLU A 201 13.20 -8.20 1.07
C GLU A 201 13.45 -7.20 -0.07
N THR A 202 12.38 -6.56 -0.56
CA THR A 202 12.45 -5.76 -1.79
C THR A 202 12.51 -4.26 -1.55
N VAL A 203 11.75 -3.76 -0.57
CA VAL A 203 11.43 -2.34 -0.40
C VAL A 203 12.15 -1.73 0.80
N SER A 204 11.65 -1.98 2.02
CA SER A 204 12.16 -1.42 3.27
C SER A 204 11.47 -2.05 4.49
N ASP A 205 11.93 -1.71 5.69
CA ASP A 205 11.41 -2.09 7.01
C ASP A 205 10.27 -1.22 7.57
N ASN A 206 9.68 -0.35 6.75
CA ASN A 206 8.62 0.58 7.14
C ASN A 206 7.24 -0.11 7.17
N ILE A 207 7.08 -1.06 8.09
CA ILE A 207 5.84 -1.78 8.39
C ILE A 207 5.47 -1.59 9.87
N TYR A 208 4.18 -1.33 10.13
CA TYR A 208 3.60 -1.34 11.47
C TYR A 208 2.60 -2.48 11.60
N LEU A 209 2.66 -3.21 12.71
CA LEU A 209 1.62 -4.15 13.12
C LEU A 209 0.96 -3.58 14.37
N VAL A 210 -0.26 -3.07 14.26
CA VAL A 210 -0.97 -2.44 15.37
C VAL A 210 -1.87 -3.47 16.01
N ARG A 211 -1.75 -3.64 17.33
CA ARG A 211 -2.56 -4.58 18.11
C ARG A 211 -3.43 -3.85 19.12
N PHE A 212 -4.74 -4.05 19.04
CA PHE A 212 -5.68 -3.51 20.02
C PHE A 212 -5.87 -4.48 21.17
N ILE A 213 -5.68 -4.02 22.42
CA ILE A 213 -5.82 -4.78 23.67
C ILE A 213 -6.96 -4.24 24.52
#